data_AF-A0A936EI75-F1
#
_entry.id   AF-A0A936EI75-F1
#
_cell.length_a   1.000
_cell.length_b   1.000
_cell.length_c   1.000
_cell.angle_alpha   90.00
_cell.angle_beta   90.00
_cell.angle_gamma   90.00
#
_symmetry.space_group_name_H-M   'P 1'
#
loop_
_entity.id
_entity.type
_entity.pdbx_description
1 polymer ?
#
loop_
_entity_poly.entity_id
_entity_poly.type
_entity_poly.pdbx_seq_one_letter_code
_entity_poly.pdbx_strand_id
1 'polypeptide(L)'
;MPHALTPFDQTVLDLIDHSPTGSVPRTPTHDESITRLLAAQQVYHSADFKDGFVTTRRLASQPHFVATGLADLAAHPDDPSQLEANGTVFDRYVASLPQAQRLRAEAFRLATAGRPVHHRPKAGGVLVHDPIHSIFLVPGTGPKTGLPGNYLRGSLDELPAAGGQPRFRIQVLDSDTDAAVCELPTLAAALEHLHDLIESAPFHLSELEALGFELR
;
A
#
# COMPACT_ATOMS: atom_id res chain seq x y z
N MET A 1 -18.33 -18.54 -12.82
CA MET A 1 -18.95 -19.05 -11.57
C MET A 1 -17.84 -19.14 -10.54
N PRO A 2 -17.89 -18.44 -9.40
CA PRO A 2 -16.94 -18.69 -8.32
C PRO A 2 -17.16 -20.13 -7.84
N HIS A 3 -16.12 -20.96 -7.90
CA HIS A 3 -16.18 -22.28 -7.28
C HIS A 3 -16.25 -22.09 -5.77
N ALA A 4 -17.29 -22.63 -5.14
CA ALA A 4 -17.42 -22.58 -3.69
C ALA A 4 -16.18 -23.21 -3.03
N LEU A 5 -15.66 -22.55 -2.00
CA LEU A 5 -14.52 -23.06 -1.24
C LEU A 5 -14.84 -24.43 -0.65
N THR A 6 -13.90 -25.35 -0.78
CA THR A 6 -14.01 -26.72 -0.28
C THR A 6 -13.39 -26.85 1.11
N PRO A 7 -13.73 -27.90 1.88
CA PRO A 7 -13.03 -28.18 3.15
C PRO A 7 -11.52 -28.37 2.99
N PHE A 8 -11.07 -28.83 1.81
CA PHE A 8 -9.64 -28.94 1.52
C PHE A 8 -8.99 -27.58 1.35
N ASP A 9 -9.68 -26.59 0.77
CA ASP A 9 -9.16 -25.23 0.62
C ASP A 9 -8.92 -24.58 2.00
N GLN A 10 -9.77 -24.87 2.99
CA GLN A 10 -9.54 -24.44 4.37
C GLN A 10 -8.25 -25.05 4.97
N THR A 11 -7.99 -26.34 4.74
CA THR A 11 -6.75 -26.98 5.17
C THR A 11 -5.53 -26.32 4.51
N VAL A 12 -5.62 -25.94 3.24
CA VAL A 12 -4.53 -25.25 2.53
C VAL A 12 -4.29 -23.86 3.11
N LEU A 13 -5.34 -23.11 3.46
CA LEU A 13 -5.21 -21.83 4.17
C LEU A 13 -4.48 -22.01 5.51
N ASP A 14 -4.86 -23.01 6.29
CA ASP A 14 -4.21 -23.30 7.57
C ASP A 14 -2.73 -23.67 7.38
N LEU A 15 -2.40 -24.46 6.34
CA LEU A 15 -1.01 -24.80 6.00
C LEU A 15 -0.18 -23.56 5.67
N ILE A 16 -0.73 -22.63 4.89
CA ILE A 16 -0.06 -21.37 4.56
C ILE A 16 0.20 -20.55 5.83
N ASP A 17 -0.80 -20.42 6.71
CA ASP A 17 -0.69 -19.64 7.94
C ASP A 17 0.36 -20.20 8.92
N HIS A 18 0.50 -21.53 9.00
CA HIS A 18 1.50 -22.18 9.86
C HIS A 18 2.88 -22.28 9.22
N SER A 19 2.99 -22.04 7.90
CA SER A 19 4.26 -22.07 7.18
C SER A 19 5.02 -20.75 7.36
N PRO A 20 6.28 -20.77 7.84
CA PRO A 20 7.09 -19.55 7.94
C PRO A 20 7.28 -18.83 6.61
N THR A 21 7.26 -19.57 5.50
CA THR A 21 7.44 -19.07 4.13
C THR A 21 6.15 -19.06 3.32
N GLY A 22 5.02 -19.48 3.90
CA GLY A 22 3.74 -19.57 3.20
C GLY A 22 3.71 -20.61 2.08
N SER A 23 4.66 -21.53 2.05
CA SER A 23 4.75 -22.57 1.03
C SER A 23 3.82 -23.74 1.35
N VAL A 24 3.26 -24.33 0.29
CA VAL A 24 2.45 -25.55 0.35
C VAL A 24 3.09 -26.67 -0.47
N PRO A 25 2.79 -27.94 -0.20
CA PRO A 25 3.26 -29.06 -1.02
C PRO A 25 2.89 -28.89 -2.50
N ARG A 26 3.87 -29.09 -3.40
CA ARG A 26 3.64 -29.02 -4.86
C ARG A 26 3.03 -30.33 -5.36
N THR A 27 1.72 -30.41 -5.25
CA THR A 27 0.92 -31.52 -5.77
C THR A 27 -0.25 -30.95 -6.55
N PRO A 28 -0.79 -31.66 -7.56
CA PRO A 28 -1.89 -31.15 -8.38
C PRO A 28 -3.08 -30.63 -7.57
N THR A 29 -3.46 -31.33 -6.49
CA THR A 29 -4.58 -30.94 -5.63
C THR A 29 -4.33 -29.63 -4.87
N HIS A 30 -3.09 -29.38 -4.43
CA HIS A 30 -2.73 -28.12 -3.79
C HIS A 30 -2.69 -26.98 -4.80
N ASP A 31 -2.14 -27.20 -6.00
CA ASP A 31 -2.08 -26.19 -7.05
C ASP A 31 -3.48 -25.77 -7.51
N GLU A 32 -4.40 -26.73 -7.65
CA GLU A 32 -5.82 -26.46 -7.92
C GLU A 32 -6.49 -25.67 -6.79
N SER A 33 -6.17 -26.00 -5.52
CA SER A 33 -6.69 -25.28 -4.35
C SER A 33 -6.18 -23.84 -4.29
N ILE A 34 -4.88 -23.63 -4.48
CA ILE A 34 -4.26 -22.30 -4.59
C ILE A 34 -4.90 -21.49 -5.71
N THR A 35 -5.13 -22.10 -6.87
CA THR A 35 -5.78 -21.42 -8.01
C THR A 35 -7.19 -20.93 -7.63
N ARG A 36 -7.98 -21.75 -6.94
CA ARG A 36 -9.30 -21.33 -6.44
C ARG A 36 -9.21 -20.24 -5.37
N LEU A 37 -8.27 -20.38 -4.43
CA LEU A 37 -8.07 -19.42 -3.35
C LEU A 37 -7.60 -18.05 -3.86
N LEU A 38 -6.72 -18.01 -4.87
CA LEU A 38 -6.32 -16.78 -5.55
C LEU A 38 -7.52 -16.13 -6.25
N ALA A 39 -8.31 -16.92 -6.99
CA ALA A 39 -9.50 -16.42 -7.66
C ALA A 39 -10.58 -15.92 -6.69
N ALA A 40 -10.60 -16.45 -5.46
CA ALA A 40 -11.48 -16.02 -4.38
C ALA A 40 -10.85 -14.98 -3.43
N GLN A 41 -9.66 -14.45 -3.77
CA GLN A 41 -8.94 -13.43 -2.99
C GLN A 41 -8.76 -13.83 -1.51
N GLN A 42 -8.57 -15.12 -1.25
CA GLN A 42 -8.30 -15.66 0.09
C GLN A 42 -6.81 -15.80 0.37
N VAL A 43 -6.00 -15.83 -0.69
CA VAL A 43 -4.54 -15.83 -0.63
C VAL A 43 -3.98 -14.92 -1.69
N TYR A 44 -2.75 -14.48 -1.46
CA TYR A 44 -1.95 -13.72 -2.41
C TYR A 44 -0.53 -14.27 -2.47
N HIS A 45 0.21 -13.91 -3.52
CA HIS A 45 1.63 -14.25 -3.63
C HIS A 45 2.45 -13.46 -2.60
N SER A 46 3.41 -14.13 -1.96
CA SER A 46 4.28 -13.49 -0.97
C SER A 46 5.32 -12.59 -1.64
N ALA A 47 5.51 -11.39 -1.08
CA ALA A 47 6.61 -10.49 -1.42
C ALA A 47 7.96 -10.97 -0.84
N ASP A 48 7.92 -11.78 0.21
CA ASP A 48 9.10 -12.18 0.98
C ASP A 48 9.70 -13.50 0.49
N PHE A 49 8.86 -14.41 -0.02
CA PHE A 49 9.25 -15.77 -0.36
C PHE A 49 8.80 -16.13 -1.76
N LYS A 50 9.77 -16.52 -2.60
CA LYS A 50 9.48 -17.05 -3.93
C LYS A 50 8.60 -18.29 -3.81
N ASP A 51 7.52 -18.33 -4.60
CA ASP A 51 6.52 -19.40 -4.62
C ASP A 51 5.79 -19.59 -3.27
N GLY A 52 5.92 -18.64 -2.34
CA GLY A 52 5.17 -18.59 -1.10
C GLY A 52 3.87 -17.81 -1.26
N PHE A 53 2.92 -18.07 -0.36
CA PHE A 53 1.63 -17.40 -0.30
C PHE A 53 1.42 -16.72 1.05
N VAL A 54 0.51 -15.76 1.10
CA VAL A 54 0.04 -15.14 2.33
C VAL A 54 -1.48 -15.11 2.30
N THR A 55 -2.13 -15.44 3.42
CA THR A 55 -3.60 -15.42 3.49
C THR A 55 -4.12 -14.00 3.68
N THR A 56 -5.30 -13.72 3.13
CA THR A 56 -6.00 -12.45 3.31
C THR A 56 -6.26 -12.17 4.79
N ARG A 57 -6.64 -13.20 5.56
CA ARG A 57 -6.76 -13.14 7.02
C ARG A 57 -5.48 -12.64 7.70
N ARG A 58 -4.32 -13.17 7.33
CA ARG A 58 -3.04 -12.76 7.93
C ARG A 58 -2.70 -11.32 7.58
N LEU A 59 -2.93 -10.91 6.33
CA LEU A 59 -2.76 -9.51 5.92
C LEU A 59 -3.71 -8.55 6.64
N ALA A 60 -4.97 -8.93 6.85
CA ALA A 60 -5.96 -8.11 7.54
C ALA A 60 -5.62 -7.85 9.01
N SER A 61 -4.75 -8.67 9.62
CA SER A 61 -4.26 -8.43 10.98
C SER A 61 -3.07 -7.46 11.06
N GLN A 62 -2.54 -7.03 9.92
CA GLN A 62 -1.39 -6.15 9.86
C GLN A 62 -1.79 -4.67 9.96
N PRO A 63 -0.94 -3.82 10.55
CA PRO A 63 -1.23 -2.39 10.64
C PRO A 63 -1.13 -1.68 9.28
N HIS A 64 -1.88 -0.59 9.12
CA HIS A 64 -1.64 0.40 8.07
C HIS A 64 -0.71 1.49 8.60
N PHE A 65 0.08 2.09 7.72
CA PHE A 65 0.94 3.22 8.06
C PHE A 65 0.53 4.43 7.24
N VAL A 66 -0.08 5.40 7.92
CA VAL A 66 -0.49 6.69 7.36
C VAL A 66 0.05 7.80 8.25
N ALA A 67 0.36 8.96 7.67
CA ALA A 67 0.85 10.09 8.44
C ALA A 67 -0.14 10.50 9.54
N THR A 68 0.34 10.69 10.77
CA THR A 68 -0.46 11.36 11.81
C THR A 68 -0.78 12.79 11.35
N GLY A 69 -2.00 13.25 11.63
CA GLY A 69 -2.49 14.57 11.18
C GLY A 69 -3.16 14.55 9.79
N LEU A 70 -3.13 13.42 9.07
CA LEU A 70 -3.76 13.30 7.74
C LEU A 70 -5.28 13.53 7.77
N ALA A 71 -5.97 13.06 8.82
CA ALA A 71 -7.41 13.30 8.99
C ALA A 71 -7.75 14.77 9.27
N ASP A 72 -6.86 15.49 9.97
CA ASP A 72 -7.06 16.89 10.35
C ASP A 72 -6.74 17.86 9.19
N LEU A 73 -6.05 17.36 8.16
CA LEU A 73 -5.64 18.14 6.99
C LEU A 73 -6.83 18.67 6.17
N ALA A 74 -7.96 17.96 6.16
CA ALA A 74 -9.19 18.45 5.53
C ALA A 74 -9.71 19.74 6.18
N ALA A 75 -9.54 19.87 7.51
CA ALA A 75 -9.99 21.03 8.27
C ALA A 75 -8.99 22.18 8.23
N HIS A 76 -7.70 21.89 8.03
CA HIS A 76 -6.61 22.87 8.03
C HIS A 76 -5.63 22.64 6.85
N PRO A 77 -6.09 22.78 5.59
CA PRO A 77 -5.27 22.48 4.41
C PRO A 77 -4.03 23.37 4.29
N ASP A 78 -4.05 24.55 4.91
CA ASP A 78 -2.97 25.53 4.88
C ASP A 78 -1.90 25.33 5.97
N ASP A 79 -2.08 24.35 6.88
CA ASP A 79 -1.10 24.02 7.93
C ASP A 79 -0.57 22.57 7.81
N PRO A 80 0.20 22.26 6.75
CA PRO A 80 0.82 20.94 6.59
C PRO A 80 1.93 20.68 7.62
N SER A 81 2.28 21.64 8.48
CA SER A 81 3.35 21.49 9.48
C SER A 81 3.02 20.46 10.57
N GLN A 82 1.73 20.13 10.72
CA GLN A 82 1.24 19.08 11.62
C GLN A 82 1.34 17.68 11.02
N LEU A 83 1.60 17.55 9.71
CA LEU A 83 1.66 16.27 9.04
C LEU A 83 2.97 15.53 9.38
N GLU A 84 2.85 14.27 9.78
CA GLU A 84 4.01 13.41 10.03
C GLU A 84 4.89 13.31 8.78
N ALA A 85 6.20 13.47 8.97
CA ALA A 85 7.16 13.33 7.88
C ALA A 85 7.13 11.90 7.30
N ASN A 86 7.25 11.78 5.98
CA ASN A 86 7.27 10.49 5.27
C ASN A 86 8.34 9.54 5.81
N GLY A 87 9.50 10.07 6.23
CA GLY A 87 10.55 9.29 6.87
C GLY A 87 10.08 8.60 8.16
N THR A 88 9.28 9.28 8.98
CA THR A 88 8.75 8.75 10.25
C THR A 88 7.65 7.72 10.02
N VAL A 89 6.78 7.93 9.01
CA VAL A 89 5.81 6.90 8.58
C VAL A 89 6.54 5.62 8.18
N PHE A 90 7.62 5.76 7.39
CA PHE A 90 8.44 4.63 6.96
C PHE A 90 9.19 3.96 8.13
N ASP A 91 9.66 4.74 9.12
CA ASP A 91 10.31 4.21 10.33
C ASP A 91 9.37 3.30 11.12
N ARG A 92 8.08 3.69 11.27
CA ARG A 92 7.06 2.87 11.95
C ARG A 92 6.84 1.54 11.23
N TYR A 93 6.82 1.56 9.90
CA TYR A 93 6.75 0.35 9.08
C TYR A 93 7.99 -0.53 9.26
N VAL A 94 9.20 0.01 9.16
CA VAL A 94 10.42 -0.80 9.35
C VAL A 94 10.46 -1.40 10.77
N ALA A 95 10.02 -0.66 11.78
CA ALA A 95 9.97 -1.13 13.16
C ALA A 95 8.98 -2.29 13.36
N SER A 96 7.86 -2.34 12.62
CA SER A 96 6.86 -3.41 12.73
C SER A 96 7.33 -4.74 12.13
N LEU A 97 8.33 -4.71 11.24
CA LEU A 97 8.81 -5.90 10.56
C LEU A 97 9.70 -6.77 11.46
N PRO A 98 9.71 -8.10 11.22
CA PRO A 98 10.72 -9.01 11.77
C PRO A 98 12.14 -8.57 11.40
N GLN A 99 13.11 -8.82 12.28
CA GLN A 99 14.49 -8.36 12.11
C GLN A 99 15.09 -8.75 10.74
N ALA A 100 14.81 -9.95 10.24
CA ALA A 100 15.30 -10.43 8.95
C ALA A 100 14.78 -9.60 7.75
N GLN A 101 13.63 -8.96 7.87
CA GLN A 101 13.00 -8.18 6.80
C GLN A 101 13.36 -6.70 6.85
N ARG A 102 13.78 -6.17 8.02
CA ARG A 102 14.12 -4.74 8.19
C ARG A 102 15.22 -4.26 7.25
N LEU A 103 16.30 -5.04 7.09
CA LEU A 103 17.40 -4.69 6.20
C LEU A 103 16.96 -4.58 4.74
N ARG A 104 16.08 -5.50 4.31
CA ARG A 104 15.51 -5.46 2.96
C ARG A 104 14.57 -4.26 2.80
N ALA A 105 13.77 -3.94 3.82
CA ALA A 105 12.88 -2.79 3.81
C ALA A 105 13.64 -1.47 3.69
N GLU A 106 14.75 -1.31 4.42
CA GLU A 106 15.59 -0.11 4.37
C GLU A 106 16.16 0.18 2.97
N ALA A 107 16.35 -0.83 2.13
CA ALA A 107 16.76 -0.63 0.73
C ALA A 107 15.74 0.16 -0.10
N PHE A 108 14.45 0.17 0.31
CA PHE A 108 13.37 0.90 -0.36
C PHE A 108 13.13 2.30 0.22
N ARG A 109 13.86 2.72 1.26
CA ARG A 109 13.63 4.00 1.94
C ARG A 109 13.64 5.18 0.98
N LEU A 110 14.69 5.27 0.14
CA LEU A 110 14.83 6.39 -0.78
C LEU A 110 13.70 6.42 -1.82
N ALA A 111 13.28 5.26 -2.32
CA ALA A 111 12.21 5.16 -3.30
C ALA A 111 10.83 5.46 -2.67
N THR A 112 10.65 5.16 -1.39
CA THR A 112 9.34 5.25 -0.70
C THR A 112 9.19 6.58 0.04
N ALA A 113 10.08 6.88 1.00
CA ALA A 113 10.01 8.09 1.81
C ALA A 113 10.71 9.30 1.19
N GLY A 114 11.36 9.12 0.04
CA GLY A 114 12.13 10.16 -0.63
C GLY A 114 13.38 10.57 0.17
N ARG A 115 13.95 11.72 -0.21
CA ARG A 115 14.98 12.38 0.58
C ARG A 115 14.31 13.30 1.61
N PRO A 116 14.86 13.43 2.83
CA PRO A 116 14.41 14.46 3.75
C PRO A 116 14.50 15.83 3.09
N VAL A 117 13.34 16.44 2.81
CA VAL A 117 13.27 17.80 2.30
C VAL A 117 13.42 18.72 3.51
N HIS A 118 14.65 19.16 3.77
CA HIS A 118 14.86 20.24 4.72
C HIS A 118 14.38 21.54 4.08
N HIS A 119 13.23 22.06 4.50
CA HIS A 119 12.80 23.41 4.15
C HIS A 119 13.85 24.40 4.65
N ARG A 120 14.76 24.81 3.76
CA ARG A 120 15.68 25.92 4.04
C ARG A 120 14.98 27.20 3.63
N PRO A 121 14.71 28.16 4.54
CA PRO A 121 14.19 29.45 4.13
C PRO A 121 15.29 30.17 3.32
N LYS A 122 15.07 30.36 2.02
CA LYS A 122 15.93 31.26 1.23
C LYS A 122 15.53 32.68 1.57
N ALA A 123 16.49 33.46 2.06
CA ALA A 123 16.33 34.90 2.25
C ALA A 123 15.83 35.55 0.93
N GLY A 124 14.59 36.03 0.95
CA GLY A 124 14.03 36.95 -0.05
C GLY A 124 13.35 36.36 -1.30
N GLY A 125 13.17 35.04 -1.42
CA GLY A 125 12.42 34.44 -2.53
C GLY A 125 11.01 34.01 -2.11
N VAL A 126 9.99 34.26 -2.95
CA VAL A 126 8.66 33.64 -2.79
C VAL A 126 8.83 32.13 -3.05
N LEU A 127 8.87 31.35 -1.98
CA LEU A 127 8.79 29.90 -2.01
C LEU A 127 7.39 29.52 -2.51
N VAL A 128 7.32 28.90 -3.69
CA VAL A 128 6.07 28.32 -4.19
C VAL A 128 6.21 26.80 -4.11
N HIS A 129 5.36 26.24 -3.25
CA HIS A 129 4.95 24.83 -3.10
C HIS A 129 5.87 23.83 -2.36
N ASP A 130 5.34 23.25 -1.27
CA ASP A 130 5.28 21.79 -1.13
C ASP A 130 3.78 21.39 -1.06
N PRO A 131 3.13 21.14 -2.21
CA PRO A 131 1.79 20.53 -2.29
C PRO A 131 1.77 19.27 -1.46
N ILE A 132 0.65 18.97 -0.79
CA ILE A 132 0.51 17.81 0.10
C ILE A 132 1.12 16.57 -0.57
N HIS A 133 2.27 16.10 -0.06
CA HIS A 133 2.92 14.85 -0.45
C HIS A 133 3.06 13.97 0.79
N SER A 134 2.10 13.08 0.97
CA SER A 134 2.05 12.15 2.11
C SER A 134 2.13 10.72 1.63
N ILE A 135 3.05 9.94 2.19
CA ILE A 135 3.09 8.50 1.91
C ILE A 135 2.14 7.73 2.81
N PHE A 136 1.70 6.58 2.32
CA PHE A 136 1.04 5.56 3.13
C PHE A 136 1.50 4.17 2.71
N LEU A 137 1.40 3.21 3.62
CA LEU A 137 1.72 1.80 3.38
C LEU A 137 0.55 0.96 3.86
N VAL A 138 0.05 0.08 3.01
CA VAL A 138 -1.11 -0.77 3.30
C VAL A 138 -0.79 -2.24 3.03
N PRO A 139 -1.28 -3.17 3.86
CA PRO A 139 -1.14 -4.60 3.60
C PRO A 139 -1.79 -4.95 2.26
N GLY A 140 -1.07 -5.66 1.41
CA GLY A 140 -1.54 -5.97 0.06
C GLY A 140 -0.45 -6.52 -0.82
N THR A 141 -0.82 -6.89 -2.04
CA THR A 141 0.09 -7.50 -3.00
C THR A 141 -0.20 -7.01 -4.42
N GLY A 142 0.68 -7.30 -5.36
CA GLY A 142 0.48 -6.96 -6.76
C GLY A 142 1.17 -7.97 -7.69
N PRO A 143 1.12 -7.76 -9.01
CA PRO A 143 1.82 -8.58 -9.99
C PRO A 143 3.33 -8.68 -9.75
N LYS A 144 3.92 -7.64 -9.14
CA LYS A 144 5.32 -7.60 -8.73
C LYS A 144 5.47 -7.68 -7.23
N THR A 145 6.71 -7.97 -6.83
CA THR A 145 7.09 -8.10 -5.43
C THR A 145 6.99 -6.73 -4.75
N GLY A 146 5.97 -6.61 -3.88
CA GLY A 146 5.75 -5.52 -2.93
C GLY A 146 6.95 -5.18 -2.05
N LEU A 147 6.69 -4.27 -1.11
CA LEU A 147 7.58 -4.08 0.02
C LEU A 147 7.58 -5.31 0.94
N PRO A 148 8.69 -5.57 1.67
CA PRO A 148 8.76 -6.63 2.67
C PRO A 148 7.59 -6.64 3.64
N GLY A 149 7.15 -7.82 4.04
CA GLY A 149 5.95 -7.97 4.88
C GLY A 149 4.63 -7.99 4.09
N ASN A 150 4.68 -7.89 2.75
CA ASN A 150 3.53 -7.82 1.85
C ASN A 150 2.77 -6.49 2.00
N TYR A 151 3.49 -5.40 1.79
CA TYR A 151 2.94 -4.05 1.74
C TYR A 151 2.98 -3.48 0.33
N LEU A 152 1.93 -2.76 -0.02
CA LEU A 152 1.92 -1.82 -1.11
C LEU A 152 2.30 -0.44 -0.57
N ARG A 153 3.03 0.34 -1.36
CA ARG A 153 3.30 1.74 -1.04
C ARG A 153 2.33 2.63 -1.80
N GLY A 154 1.92 3.72 -1.20
CA GLY A 154 1.16 4.74 -1.90
C GLY A 154 1.54 6.14 -1.49
N SER A 155 1.07 7.10 -2.28
CA SER A 155 1.22 8.52 -2.04
C SER A 155 -0.08 9.25 -2.33
N LEU A 156 -0.34 10.27 -1.52
CA LEU A 156 -1.28 11.35 -1.82
C LEU A 156 -0.46 12.56 -2.26
N ASP A 157 -0.69 13.02 -3.48
CA ASP A 157 0.04 14.11 -4.13
C ASP A 157 -0.92 15.20 -4.59
N GLU A 158 -0.63 16.47 -4.31
CA GLU A 158 -1.28 17.58 -5.02
C GLU A 158 -0.55 17.85 -6.35
N LEU A 159 -1.32 17.78 -7.43
CA LEU A 159 -0.90 17.99 -8.81
C LEU A 159 -1.20 19.42 -9.26
N PRO A 160 -0.33 20.00 -10.11
CA PRO A 160 -0.60 21.29 -10.73
C PRO A 160 -1.86 21.25 -11.60
N ALA A 161 -2.67 22.29 -11.45
CA ALA A 161 -3.94 22.48 -12.15
C ALA A 161 -3.76 22.66 -13.66
N ALA A 162 -4.48 21.88 -14.48
CA ALA A 162 -4.78 22.27 -15.85
C ALA A 162 -6.06 23.12 -15.83
N GLY A 163 -5.93 24.45 -15.75
CA GLY A 163 -7.08 25.37 -15.74
C GLY A 163 -7.41 26.05 -14.40
N GLY A 164 -6.50 26.04 -13.43
CA GLY A 164 -6.57 26.91 -12.24
C GLY A 164 -7.18 26.32 -10.96
N GLN A 165 -7.63 25.06 -10.95
CA GLN A 165 -8.00 24.33 -9.73
C GLN A 165 -7.04 23.15 -9.45
N PRO A 166 -6.44 23.06 -8.25
CA PRO A 166 -5.52 21.98 -7.91
C PRO A 166 -6.24 20.63 -8.00
N ARG A 167 -5.50 19.60 -8.42
CA ARG A 167 -6.00 18.21 -8.45
C ARG A 167 -5.18 17.38 -7.48
N PHE A 168 -5.77 16.35 -6.93
CA PHE A 168 -5.12 15.45 -6.00
C PHE A 168 -5.00 14.08 -6.66
N ARG A 169 -3.90 13.39 -6.42
CA ARG A 169 -3.65 12.06 -6.93
C ARG A 169 -3.39 11.12 -5.77
N ILE A 170 -4.09 10.00 -5.77
CA ILE A 170 -3.73 8.84 -4.96
C ILE A 170 -3.06 7.86 -5.91
N GLN A 171 -1.84 7.47 -5.59
CA GLN A 171 -1.11 6.44 -6.32
C GLN A 171 -0.79 5.29 -5.36
N VAL A 172 -1.00 4.06 -5.82
CA VAL A 172 -0.58 2.83 -5.11
C VAL A 172 0.31 2.04 -6.04
N LEU A 173 1.43 1.56 -5.52
CA LEU A 173 2.38 0.76 -6.26
C LEU A 173 2.76 -0.51 -5.48
N ASP A 174 2.88 -1.61 -6.20
CA ASP A 174 3.55 -2.81 -5.72
C ASP A 174 5.07 -2.77 -5.95
N SER A 175 5.54 -1.91 -6.85
CA SER A 175 6.91 -1.84 -7.32
C SER A 175 7.20 -0.43 -7.85
N ASP A 176 8.27 -0.24 -8.63
CA ASP A 176 8.54 1.03 -9.31
C ASP A 176 7.76 1.20 -10.63
N THR A 177 7.02 0.18 -11.07
CA THR A 177 6.51 0.11 -12.44
C THR A 177 5.01 -0.04 -12.57
N ASP A 178 4.36 -0.84 -11.73
CA ASP A 178 2.92 -1.05 -11.82
C ASP A 178 2.24 -0.13 -10.79
N ALA A 179 1.28 0.66 -11.26
CA ALA A 179 0.61 1.63 -10.41
C ALA A 179 -0.90 1.64 -10.63
N ALA A 180 -1.65 1.65 -9.53
CA ALA A 180 -3.05 2.05 -9.52
C ALA A 180 -3.11 3.55 -9.22
N VAL A 181 -3.81 4.33 -10.04
CA VAL A 181 -3.88 5.79 -9.91
C VAL A 181 -5.33 6.25 -9.89
N CYS A 182 -5.67 7.13 -8.95
CA CYS A 182 -6.94 7.84 -8.91
C CYS A 182 -6.67 9.35 -8.81
N GLU A 183 -7.30 10.16 -9.66
CA GLU A 183 -7.19 11.63 -9.64
C GLU A 183 -8.53 12.26 -9.23
N LEU A 184 -8.49 13.14 -8.24
CA LEU A 184 -9.65 13.74 -7.59
C LEU A 184 -9.54 15.26 -7.59
N PRO A 185 -10.67 15.99 -7.69
CA PRO A 185 -10.65 17.44 -7.89
C PRO A 185 -10.43 18.25 -6.59
N THR A 186 -10.52 17.63 -5.42
CA THR A 186 -10.39 18.33 -4.13
C THR A 186 -9.66 17.47 -3.11
N LEU A 187 -9.03 18.11 -2.13
CA LEU A 187 -8.37 17.42 -1.02
C LEU A 187 -9.35 16.59 -0.19
N ALA A 188 -10.53 17.14 0.09
CA ALA A 188 -11.56 16.43 0.86
C ALA A 188 -11.97 15.12 0.20
N ALA A 189 -12.23 15.15 -1.12
CA ALA A 189 -12.55 13.95 -1.88
C ALA A 189 -11.37 12.96 -1.90
N ALA A 190 -10.13 13.44 -1.98
CA ALA A 190 -8.94 12.60 -1.91
C ALA A 190 -8.76 11.94 -0.54
N LEU A 191 -9.03 12.65 0.56
CA LEU A 191 -8.93 12.09 1.91
C LEU A 191 -10.05 11.08 2.19
N GLU A 192 -11.27 11.35 1.73
CA GLU A 192 -12.39 10.40 1.79
C GLU A 192 -12.06 9.12 1.01
N HIS A 193 -11.58 9.27 -0.22
CA HIS A 193 -11.24 8.13 -1.05
C HIS A 193 -10.02 7.34 -0.53
N LEU A 194 -9.05 8.03 0.06
CA LEU A 194 -7.92 7.39 0.74
C LEU A 194 -8.39 6.59 1.96
N HIS A 195 -9.37 7.10 2.71
CA HIS A 195 -9.95 6.36 3.82
C HIS A 195 -10.62 5.07 3.34
N ASP A 196 -11.47 5.15 2.31
CA ASP A 196 -12.11 3.96 1.70
C ASP A 196 -11.09 2.93 1.23
N LEU A 197 -10.00 3.39 0.62
CA LEU A 197 -8.89 2.53 0.20
C LEU A 197 -8.24 1.83 1.39
N ILE A 198 -7.95 2.56 2.48
CA ILE A 198 -7.31 1.98 3.66
C ILE A 198 -8.23 0.94 4.32
N GLU A 199 -9.51 1.24 4.47
CA GLU A 199 -10.51 0.33 5.04
C GLU A 199 -10.77 -0.90 4.15
N SER A 200 -10.52 -0.78 2.84
CA SER A 200 -10.63 -1.91 1.91
C SER A 200 -9.43 -2.86 1.97
N ALA A 201 -8.32 -2.47 2.62
CA ALA A 201 -7.16 -3.32 2.74
C ALA A 201 -7.45 -4.52 3.67
N PRO A 202 -6.92 -5.72 3.37
CA PRO A 202 -5.94 -6.00 2.32
C PRO A 202 -6.57 -6.26 0.95
N PHE A 203 -5.82 -5.97 -0.10
CA PHE A 203 -6.21 -6.23 -1.49
C PHE A 203 -4.99 -6.56 -2.36
N HIS A 204 -5.25 -7.19 -3.50
CA HIS A 204 -4.33 -7.18 -4.64
C HIS A 204 -4.48 -5.88 -5.43
N LEU A 205 -3.40 -5.36 -6.01
CA LEU A 205 -3.37 -4.07 -6.72
C LEU A 205 -4.45 -3.97 -7.80
N SER A 206 -4.73 -5.06 -8.50
CA SER A 206 -5.77 -5.10 -9.55
C SER A 206 -7.19 -4.94 -9.00
N GLU A 207 -7.42 -5.19 -7.71
CA GLU A 207 -8.75 -5.04 -7.10
C GLU A 207 -9.14 -3.57 -6.92
N LEU A 208 -8.17 -2.64 -6.96
CA LEU A 208 -8.41 -1.21 -6.85
C LEU A 208 -9.24 -0.64 -8.01
N GLU A 209 -9.36 -1.35 -9.14
CA GLU A 209 -10.31 -0.98 -10.20
C GLU A 209 -11.75 -0.90 -9.68
N ALA A 210 -12.13 -1.75 -8.73
CA ALA A 210 -13.45 -1.71 -8.10
C ALA A 210 -13.69 -0.46 -7.25
N LEU A 211 -12.61 0.18 -6.78
CA LEU A 211 -12.62 1.48 -6.11
C LEU A 211 -12.46 2.64 -7.10
N GLY A 212 -12.38 2.39 -8.41
CA GLY A 212 -12.26 3.45 -9.41
C GLY A 212 -10.83 3.90 -9.70
N PHE A 213 -9.82 3.12 -9.31
CA PHE A 213 -8.45 3.36 -9.75
C PHE A 213 -8.21 2.87 -11.18
N GLU A 214 -7.38 3.60 -11.92
CA GLU A 214 -6.84 3.18 -13.21
C GLU A 214 -5.53 2.42 -13.00
N LEU A 215 -5.44 1.18 -13.47
CA LEU A 215 -4.17 0.44 -13.53
C LEU A 215 -3.31 0.94 -14.69
N ARG A 216 -2.03 1.18 -14.42
CA ARG A 216 -1.04 1.70 -15.37
C ARG A 216 0.19 0.82 -15.45
#